data_AF-A0A4R8T789-F1
#
_entry.id   AF-A0A4R8T789-F1
#
_cell.length_a   1.000
_cell.length_b   1.000
_cell.length_c   1.000
_cell.angle_alpha   90.00
_cell.angle_beta   90.00
_cell.angle_gamma   90.00
#
_symmetry.space_group_name_H-M   'P 1'
#
loop_
_entity.id
_entity.type
_entity.pdbx_description
1 polymer ?
#
loop_
_entity_poly.entity_id
_entity_poly.type
_entity_poly.pdbx_seq_one_letter_code
_entity_poly.pdbx_strand_id
1 'polypeptide(L)'
;MNAYNPRRVSYLRPPAADGQRPRTFVSTYPSLTDIGYPPSERSSDERFASAVWHRTFNHIDYAAYKAACDAERSAKPERNVEIMSVTPTIQRRGLSRVGAMLTIYPYRDMGWLATMVYLGGALCFCLNGIFSLIPLLSPALDFPGQDAGIQTTLTLGGTLLALSGLMGLLAAFNVDRGLLDPKKDALDAYKPALLGSDEWVWWASWDELRDVFLPTLAFRAGILQFFAGAFFTISAVAGIPHVLDLTHPNASIIFVSSPQLIGGSLFVLAGILMIYLSQDKWYLPKPFDASWLNGFWNLVGASTFLAVGVVTVLERTAILAISALYLTGGLGFLLAAVIQWYIIMEYYPVDPYVEDPATAAEITSQSIY
;
A
#
# COMPACT_ATOMS: atom_id res chain seq x y z
N MET A 1 -5.87 6.14 -1.13
CA MET A 1 -6.13 4.77 -0.62
C MET A 1 -5.13 3.89 -1.33
N ASN A 2 -4.63 2.82 -0.70
CA ASN A 2 -3.80 1.84 -1.40
C ASN A 2 -4.55 0.49 -1.36
N ALA A 3 -4.41 -0.32 -2.42
CA ALA A 3 -4.83 -1.74 -2.46
C ALA A 3 -4.34 -2.55 -1.26
N TYR A 4 -3.31 -1.99 -0.64
CA TYR A 4 -2.54 -2.45 0.48
C TYR A 4 -3.02 -1.70 1.74
N ASN A 5 -3.74 -2.41 2.61
CA ASN A 5 -3.96 -2.02 4.00
C ASN A 5 -3.24 -3.03 4.89
N PRO A 6 -2.08 -2.67 5.45
CA PRO A 6 -1.24 -3.61 6.19
C PRO A 6 -1.86 -4.05 7.52
N ARG A 7 -2.89 -3.36 8.04
CA ARG A 7 -3.64 -3.82 9.22
C ARG A 7 -4.54 -5.02 8.95
N ARG A 8 -4.76 -5.33 7.66
CA ARG A 8 -5.76 -6.29 7.19
C ARG A 8 -5.16 -7.23 6.13
N VAL A 9 -3.87 -7.53 6.25
CA VAL A 9 -3.21 -8.63 5.50
C VAL A 9 -3.81 -10.00 5.84
N SER A 10 -4.52 -10.09 6.98
CA SER A 10 -5.32 -11.25 7.36
C SER A 10 -6.40 -11.66 6.35
N TYR A 11 -6.82 -10.79 5.42
CA TYR A 11 -7.85 -11.08 4.41
C TYR A 11 -7.29 -11.51 3.05
N LEU A 12 -5.97 -11.39 2.82
CA LEU A 12 -5.29 -12.07 1.71
C LEU A 12 -5.03 -13.55 2.04
N ARG A 13 -5.22 -13.93 3.32
CA ARG A 13 -5.21 -15.31 3.77
C ARG A 13 -6.59 -15.92 3.46
N PRO A 14 -6.68 -17.02 2.68
CA PRO A 14 -7.95 -17.72 2.49
C PRO A 14 -8.59 -18.03 3.85
N PRO A 15 -9.92 -17.93 4.00
CA PRO A 15 -10.56 -18.42 5.20
C PRO A 15 -10.20 -19.89 5.35
N ALA A 16 -9.61 -20.25 6.49
CA ALA A 16 -9.41 -21.63 6.87
C ALA A 16 -10.77 -22.33 6.77
N ALA A 17 -10.90 -23.24 5.81
CA ALA A 17 -12.01 -24.17 5.80
C ALA A 17 -12.02 -24.89 7.16
N ASP A 18 -13.22 -24.97 7.72
CA ASP A 18 -13.56 -25.50 9.03
C ASP A 18 -12.54 -26.52 9.58
N GLY A 19 -11.85 -26.15 10.66
CA GLY A 19 -10.97 -27.04 11.42
C GLY A 19 -9.52 -27.21 10.93
N GLN A 20 -9.08 -26.64 9.80
CA GLN A 20 -7.67 -26.67 9.41
C GLN A 20 -6.97 -25.32 9.63
N ARG A 21 -6.21 -25.23 10.72
CA ARG A 21 -5.28 -24.12 10.97
C ARG A 21 -4.29 -23.97 9.79
N PRO A 22 -3.81 -22.74 9.49
CA PRO A 22 -2.93 -22.50 8.35
C PRO A 22 -1.71 -23.41 8.44
N ARG A 23 -1.36 -24.09 7.34
CA ARG A 23 0.00 -24.63 7.22
C ARG A 23 0.94 -23.43 7.04
N THR A 24 1.45 -22.93 8.16
CA THR A 24 2.72 -22.23 8.22
C THR A 24 3.75 -23.08 7.47
N PHE A 25 4.24 -22.61 6.33
CA PHE A 25 5.50 -23.12 5.81
C PHE A 25 6.63 -22.37 6.50
N VAL A 26 6.71 -22.57 7.83
CA VAL A 26 7.97 -22.48 8.53
C VAL A 26 8.56 -23.87 8.37
N SER A 27 9.71 -24.00 7.71
CA SER A 27 10.45 -25.25 7.77
C SER A 27 10.74 -25.53 9.25
N THR A 28 10.03 -26.49 9.82
CA THR A 28 10.26 -26.99 11.18
C THR A 28 11.52 -27.85 11.28
N TYR A 29 12.30 -27.92 10.20
CA TYR A 29 13.52 -28.70 10.10
C TYR A 29 14.76 -27.85 10.47
N PRO A 30 15.75 -28.42 11.16
CA PRO A 30 17.06 -27.77 11.34
C PRO A 30 17.66 -27.43 9.96
N SER A 31 18.48 -26.38 9.88
CA SER A 31 19.18 -26.07 8.63
C SER A 31 20.10 -27.25 8.26
N LEU A 32 20.38 -27.51 6.98
CA LEU A 32 21.27 -28.62 6.56
C LEU A 32 22.63 -28.59 7.30
N THR A 33 23.10 -27.37 7.60
CA THR A 33 24.28 -27.08 8.42
C THR A 33 24.16 -27.51 9.88
N ASP A 34 22.96 -27.46 10.49
CA ASP A 34 22.72 -27.89 11.88
C ASP A 34 22.71 -29.42 12.05
N ILE A 35 22.58 -30.16 10.96
CA ILE A 35 22.55 -31.64 10.93
C ILE A 35 23.90 -32.23 10.48
N GLY A 36 24.94 -31.40 10.36
CA GLY A 36 26.30 -31.83 9.98
C GLY A 36 26.55 -31.97 8.48
N TYR A 37 25.68 -31.40 7.63
CA TYR A 37 25.92 -31.35 6.18
C TYR A 37 26.95 -30.25 5.87
N PRO A 38 28.06 -30.55 5.16
CA PRO A 38 29.08 -29.56 4.89
C PRO A 38 28.53 -28.44 3.98
N PRO A 39 28.88 -27.17 4.23
CA PRO A 39 28.54 -26.08 3.31
C PRO A 39 29.18 -26.35 1.95
N SER A 40 28.50 -25.99 0.86
CA SER A 40 29.07 -26.12 -0.47
C SER A 40 30.35 -25.28 -0.59
N GLU A 41 31.50 -25.94 -0.73
CA GLU A 41 32.76 -25.25 -0.99
C GLU A 41 32.70 -24.52 -2.34
N ARG A 42 32.99 -23.22 -2.33
CA ARG A 42 33.13 -22.42 -3.54
C ARG A 42 34.52 -22.72 -4.11
N SER A 43 34.58 -23.26 -5.33
CA SER A 43 35.85 -23.48 -6.05
C SER A 43 36.67 -22.19 -6.08
N SER A 44 37.97 -22.28 -5.74
CA SER A 44 38.90 -21.15 -5.57
C SER A 44 39.39 -20.54 -6.89
N ASP A 45 38.94 -21.04 -8.05
CA ASP A 45 39.34 -20.51 -9.35
C ASP A 45 38.43 -19.35 -9.80
N GLU A 46 38.76 -18.13 -9.35
CA GLU A 46 38.05 -16.89 -9.69
C GLU A 46 38.14 -16.50 -11.18
N ARG A 47 38.89 -17.23 -12.01
CA ARG A 47 39.08 -16.88 -13.43
C ARG A 47 37.96 -17.30 -14.38
N PHE A 48 36.96 -18.06 -13.91
CA PHE A 48 35.83 -18.50 -14.74
C PHE A 48 34.47 -17.91 -14.34
N ALA A 49 34.44 -16.99 -13.37
CA ALA A 49 33.18 -16.50 -12.82
C ALA A 49 32.37 -15.55 -13.74
N SER A 50 32.92 -15.09 -14.87
CA SER A 50 32.24 -14.10 -15.73
C SER A 50 31.72 -14.61 -17.07
N ALA A 51 31.88 -15.89 -17.40
CA ALA A 51 31.38 -16.42 -18.66
C ALA A 51 31.10 -17.91 -18.53
N VAL A 52 29.83 -18.25 -18.26
CA VAL A 52 29.09 -19.45 -18.70
C VAL A 52 27.94 -19.68 -17.71
N TRP A 53 26.71 -19.45 -18.20
CA TRP A 53 25.46 -19.80 -17.53
C TRP A 53 25.26 -21.32 -17.62
N HIS A 54 26.00 -22.09 -16.83
CA HIS A 54 25.66 -23.49 -16.57
C HIS A 54 25.43 -23.66 -15.08
N ARG A 55 24.16 -23.84 -14.70
CA ARG A 55 23.79 -24.36 -13.39
C ARG A 55 24.59 -25.66 -13.18
N THR A 56 25.53 -25.63 -12.25
CA THR A 56 26.21 -26.82 -11.78
C THR A 56 25.14 -27.71 -11.14
N PHE A 57 24.72 -28.76 -11.82
CA PHE A 57 23.84 -29.76 -11.22
C PHE A 57 24.67 -30.49 -10.16
N ASN A 58 24.50 -30.08 -8.90
CA ASN A 58 25.00 -30.87 -7.78
C ASN A 58 24.23 -32.19 -7.78
N HIS A 59 24.96 -33.30 -7.89
CA HIS A 59 24.39 -34.64 -7.84
C HIS A 59 23.84 -34.88 -6.43
N ILE A 60 22.53 -34.75 -6.27
CA ILE A 60 21.84 -35.05 -5.01
C ILE A 60 21.78 -36.57 -4.88
N ASP A 61 22.45 -37.11 -3.87
CA ASP A 61 22.31 -38.53 -3.53
C ASP A 61 20.88 -38.77 -3.00
N TYR A 62 20.04 -39.29 -3.88
CA TYR A 62 18.63 -39.51 -3.62
C TYR A 62 18.39 -40.51 -2.48
N ALA A 63 19.33 -41.45 -2.25
CA ALA A 63 19.23 -42.41 -1.17
C ALA A 63 19.44 -41.74 0.19
N ALA A 64 20.44 -40.86 0.30
CA ALA A 64 20.70 -40.07 1.50
C ALA A 64 19.56 -39.07 1.79
N TYR A 65 19.06 -38.39 0.75
CA TYR A 65 17.93 -37.46 0.86
C TYR A 65 16.64 -38.16 1.31
N LYS A 66 16.36 -39.34 0.75
CA LYS A 66 15.19 -40.15 1.12
C LYS A 66 15.28 -40.67 2.56
N ALA A 67 16.46 -41.13 2.97
CA ALA A 67 16.69 -41.58 4.35
C ALA A 67 16.51 -40.43 5.37
N ALA A 68 16.94 -39.21 5.03
CA ALA A 68 16.69 -38.02 5.86
C ALA A 68 15.20 -37.68 5.96
N CYS A 69 14.48 -37.68 4.84
CA CYS A 69 13.02 -37.46 4.82
C CYS A 69 12.25 -38.52 5.61
N ASP A 70 12.68 -39.79 5.55
CA ASP A 70 12.01 -40.88 6.27
C ASP A 70 12.31 -40.83 7.78
N ALA A 71 13.51 -40.39 8.18
CA ALA A 71 13.85 -40.12 9.57
C ALA A 71 13.01 -38.95 10.14
N GLU A 72 12.87 -37.87 9.39
CA GLU A 72 11.98 -36.74 9.72
C GLU A 72 10.51 -37.18 9.91
N ARG A 73 10.03 -38.11 9.08
CA ARG A 73 8.66 -38.62 9.15
C ARG A 73 8.39 -39.48 10.38
N SER A 74 9.43 -40.12 10.91
CA SER A 74 9.37 -41.01 12.09
C SER A 74 9.47 -40.26 13.42
N ALA A 75 10.12 -39.09 13.43
CA ALA A 75 10.23 -38.22 14.59
C ALA A 75 8.96 -37.36 14.73
N LYS A 76 7.95 -37.86 15.45
CA LYS A 76 6.81 -37.03 15.87
C LYS A 76 7.31 -35.97 16.87
N PRO A 77 7.17 -34.65 16.61
CA PRO A 77 7.63 -33.65 17.56
C PRO A 77 6.73 -33.62 18.80
N GLU A 78 7.33 -33.58 19.99
CA GLU A 78 6.60 -33.24 21.22
C GLU A 78 6.06 -31.82 21.11
N ARG A 79 4.78 -31.66 21.45
CA ARG A 79 4.02 -30.41 21.34
C ARG A 79 4.52 -29.42 22.40
N ASN A 80 5.44 -28.53 22.05
CA ASN A 80 5.86 -27.43 22.93
C ASN A 80 4.73 -26.40 23.10
N VAL A 81 4.20 -26.33 24.32
CA VAL A 81 3.03 -25.50 24.70
C VAL A 81 3.40 -24.01 24.82
N GLU A 82 4.66 -23.68 25.08
CA GLU A 82 5.15 -22.30 25.31
C GLU A 82 5.15 -21.42 24.06
N ILE A 83 5.23 -22.00 22.86
CA ILE A 83 5.16 -21.25 21.59
C ILE A 83 3.74 -20.71 21.33
N MET A 84 2.73 -21.28 22.01
CA MET A 84 1.32 -20.91 21.83
C MET A 84 0.84 -19.81 22.79
N SER A 85 1.67 -19.37 23.75
CA SER A 85 1.32 -18.33 24.72
C SER A 85 2.05 -17.01 24.45
N VAL A 86 2.13 -16.58 23.18
CA VAL A 86 2.39 -15.17 22.89
C VAL A 86 1.11 -14.41 23.25
N THR A 87 1.09 -13.92 24.49
CA THR A 87 0.08 -12.96 24.93
C THR A 87 0.13 -11.78 23.95
N PRO A 88 -1.00 -11.36 23.36
CA PRO A 88 -0.98 -10.30 22.35
C PRO A 88 -0.45 -9.03 22.99
N THR A 89 0.77 -8.64 22.63
CA THR A 89 1.42 -7.49 23.24
C THR A 89 0.63 -6.23 22.90
N ILE A 90 0.34 -5.50 23.96
CA ILE A 90 -0.53 -4.34 24.09
C ILE A 90 -0.32 -3.30 22.96
N GLN A 91 -1.45 -2.76 22.48
CA GLN A 91 -1.56 -1.62 21.55
C GLN A 91 -0.48 -0.55 21.81
N ARG A 92 0.45 -0.38 20.87
CA ARG A 92 1.39 0.75 20.88
C ARG A 92 0.64 2.07 20.64
N ARG A 93 0.57 2.92 21.67
CA ARG A 93 -0.16 4.20 21.68
C ARG A 93 0.56 5.28 20.86
N GLY A 94 -0.06 5.72 19.77
CA GLY A 94 -0.19 7.12 19.30
C GLY A 94 1.06 7.96 18.99
N LEU A 95 1.99 8.15 19.93
CA LEU A 95 3.08 9.12 19.80
C LEU A 95 4.30 8.60 19.04
N SER A 96 4.62 7.30 19.15
CA SER A 96 5.79 6.69 18.49
C SER A 96 5.68 6.72 16.96
N ARG A 97 4.45 6.65 16.42
CA ARG A 97 4.18 6.63 14.98
C ARG A 97 4.34 7.99 14.33
N VAL A 98 3.91 9.05 15.02
CA VAL A 98 4.09 10.42 14.52
C VAL A 98 5.57 10.77 14.51
N GLY A 99 6.33 10.35 15.54
CA GLY A 99 7.79 10.42 15.52
C GLY A 99 8.39 9.68 14.32
N ALA A 100 7.97 8.42 14.09
CA ALA A 100 8.43 7.60 12.98
C ALA A 100 8.15 8.22 11.60
N MET A 101 7.03 8.94 11.42
CA MET A 101 6.76 9.68 10.18
C MET A 101 7.90 10.65 9.84
N LEU A 102 8.49 11.31 10.84
CA LEU A 102 9.52 12.33 10.62
C LEU A 102 10.95 11.79 10.72
N THR A 103 11.15 10.61 11.29
CA THR A 103 12.49 10.05 11.55
C THR A 103 12.84 8.83 10.71
N ILE A 104 11.86 8.08 10.18
CA ILE A 104 12.09 6.82 9.47
C ILE A 104 11.60 6.92 8.03
N TYR A 105 12.48 6.56 7.09
CA TYR A 105 12.22 6.64 5.64
C TYR A 105 12.50 5.29 4.97
N PRO A 106 11.56 4.32 5.01
CA PRO A 106 11.75 2.99 4.43
C PRO A 106 11.60 3.04 2.90
N TYR A 107 12.56 3.67 2.22
CA TYR A 107 12.56 3.87 0.77
C TYR A 107 12.61 2.56 -0.05
N ARG A 108 12.88 1.41 0.59
CA ARG A 108 12.82 0.09 -0.04
C ARG A 108 11.44 -0.58 0.09
N ASP A 109 10.53 -0.06 0.92
CA ASP A 109 9.16 -0.58 1.00
C ASP A 109 8.29 0.08 -0.08
N MET A 110 7.76 -0.73 -1.00
CA MET A 110 6.86 -0.26 -2.05
C MET A 110 5.57 0.34 -1.50
N GLY A 111 5.04 -0.17 -0.38
CA GLY A 111 3.86 0.39 0.27
C GLY A 111 4.10 1.80 0.78
N TRP A 112 5.29 2.08 1.29
CA TRP A 112 5.69 3.41 1.75
C TRP A 112 5.92 4.36 0.57
N LEU A 113 6.63 3.90 -0.46
CA LEU A 113 6.81 4.68 -1.69
C LEU A 113 5.47 5.04 -2.33
N ALA A 114 4.53 4.08 -2.43
CA ALA A 114 3.18 4.34 -2.93
C ALA A 114 2.47 5.42 -2.11
N THR A 115 2.61 5.37 -0.79
CA THR A 115 2.03 6.36 0.12
C THR A 115 2.62 7.76 -0.07
N MET A 116 3.93 7.86 -0.29
CA MET A 116 4.59 9.15 -0.55
C MET A 116 4.19 9.73 -1.92
N VAL A 117 4.09 8.88 -2.95
CA VAL A 117 3.61 9.29 -4.27
C VAL A 117 2.16 9.75 -4.20
N TYR A 118 1.31 9.05 -3.43
CA TYR A 118 -0.07 9.49 -3.17
C TYR A 118 -0.13 10.86 -2.49
N LEU A 119 0.72 11.10 -1.48
CA LEU A 119 0.83 12.38 -0.80
C LEU A 119 1.24 13.50 -1.76
N GLY A 120 2.23 13.25 -2.64
CA GLY A 120 2.63 14.18 -3.69
C GLY A 120 1.48 14.52 -4.65
N GLY A 121 0.72 13.51 -5.09
CA GLY A 121 -0.47 13.71 -5.92
C GLY A 121 -1.55 14.54 -5.23
N ALA A 122 -1.82 14.26 -3.95
CA ALA A 122 -2.79 15.01 -3.15
C ALA A 122 -2.39 16.48 -2.94
N LEU A 123 -1.10 16.76 -2.74
CA LEU A 123 -0.57 18.13 -2.69
C LEU A 123 -0.79 18.85 -4.02
N CYS A 124 -0.56 18.18 -5.16
CA CYS A 124 -0.84 18.75 -6.47
C CYS A 124 -2.33 19.10 -6.63
N PHE A 125 -3.26 18.25 -6.20
CA PHE A 125 -4.68 18.57 -6.25
C PHE A 125 -5.09 19.72 -5.32
N CYS A 126 -4.46 19.85 -4.15
CA CYS A 126 -4.67 21.01 -3.29
C CYS A 126 -4.20 22.30 -3.97
N LEU A 127 -3.00 22.30 -4.54
CA LEU A 127 -2.45 23.44 -5.27
C LEU A 127 -3.33 23.79 -6.49
N ASN A 128 -3.82 22.78 -7.22
CA ASN A 128 -4.76 22.98 -8.32
C ASN A 128 -6.02 23.72 -7.86
N GLY A 129 -6.65 23.28 -6.77
CA GLY A 129 -7.81 23.94 -6.19
C GLY A 129 -7.52 25.38 -5.73
N ILE A 130 -6.35 25.60 -5.11
CA ILE A 130 -5.89 26.93 -4.68
C ILE A 130 -5.74 27.86 -5.90
N PHE A 131 -5.01 27.42 -6.93
CA PHE A 131 -4.79 28.21 -8.15
C PHE A 131 -6.08 28.46 -8.92
N SER A 132 -7.04 27.54 -8.86
CA SER A 132 -8.33 27.70 -9.52
C SER A 132 -9.31 28.59 -8.74
N LEU A 133 -9.20 28.65 -7.41
CA LEU A 133 -10.18 29.33 -6.54
C LEU A 133 -9.75 30.72 -6.08
N ILE A 134 -8.49 30.90 -5.67
CA ILE A 134 -8.05 32.16 -5.02
C ILE A 134 -8.25 33.38 -5.93
N PRO A 135 -7.85 33.37 -7.21
CA PRO A 135 -8.02 34.54 -8.08
C PRO A 135 -9.50 34.87 -8.37
N LEU A 136 -10.40 33.89 -8.27
CA LEU A 136 -11.85 34.12 -8.38
C LEU A 136 -12.42 34.85 -7.16
N LEU A 137 -11.85 34.62 -5.98
CA LEU A 137 -12.27 35.29 -4.73
C LEU A 137 -11.63 36.67 -4.57
N SER A 138 -10.38 36.82 -5.01
CA SER A 138 -9.63 38.07 -4.96
C SER A 138 -8.78 38.22 -6.22
N PRO A 139 -9.25 39.00 -7.22
CA PRO A 139 -8.51 39.23 -8.48
C PRO A 139 -7.12 39.83 -8.29
N ALA A 140 -6.86 40.49 -7.15
CA ALA A 140 -5.54 41.03 -6.81
C ALA A 140 -4.48 39.93 -6.53
N LEU A 141 -4.90 38.68 -6.35
CA LEU A 141 -4.03 37.52 -6.14
C LEU A 141 -3.83 36.69 -7.41
N ASP A 142 -4.28 37.20 -8.56
CA ASP A 142 -3.90 36.66 -9.86
C ASP A 142 -2.38 36.77 -10.07
N PHE A 143 -1.79 35.79 -10.73
CA PHE A 143 -0.36 35.70 -10.96
C PHE A 143 -0.03 35.23 -12.38
N PRO A 144 1.07 35.72 -12.98
CA PRO A 144 1.49 35.30 -14.30
C PRO A 144 1.68 33.78 -14.38
N GLY A 145 1.00 33.13 -15.32
CA GLY A 145 1.07 31.68 -15.53
C GLY A 145 0.11 30.85 -14.68
N GLN A 146 -0.91 31.46 -14.06
CA GLN A 146 -1.97 30.76 -13.32
C GLN A 146 -2.55 29.57 -14.11
N ASP A 147 -2.95 29.77 -15.36
CA ASP A 147 -3.54 28.72 -16.21
C ASP A 147 -2.59 27.53 -16.39
N ALA A 148 -1.31 27.80 -16.60
CA ALA A 148 -0.29 26.77 -16.70
C ALA A 148 -0.12 26.04 -15.36
N GLY A 149 -0.17 26.76 -14.24
CA GLY A 149 -0.15 26.19 -12.89
C GLY A 149 -1.33 25.26 -12.62
N ILE A 150 -2.55 25.66 -12.98
CA ILE A 150 -3.77 24.85 -12.87
C ILE A 150 -3.60 23.55 -13.66
N GLN A 151 -3.23 23.63 -14.94
CA GLN A 151 -3.10 22.45 -15.80
C GLN A 151 -1.96 21.52 -15.36
N THR A 152 -0.82 22.09 -14.97
CA THR A 152 0.34 21.32 -14.51
C THR A 152 0.02 20.55 -13.23
N THR A 153 -0.59 21.22 -12.24
CA THR A 153 -0.94 20.59 -10.96
C THR A 153 -2.03 19.53 -11.11
N LEU A 154 -3.02 19.74 -12.00
CA LEU A 154 -4.04 18.73 -12.29
C LEU A 154 -3.43 17.48 -12.95
N THR A 155 -2.59 17.69 -13.96
CA THR A 155 -1.96 16.61 -14.73
C THR A 155 -0.93 15.85 -13.88
N LEU A 156 -0.09 16.55 -13.13
CA LEU A 156 0.88 15.94 -12.22
C LEU A 156 0.16 15.21 -11.08
N GLY A 157 -0.91 15.79 -10.53
CA GLY A 157 -1.74 15.12 -9.52
C GLY A 157 -2.35 13.82 -10.05
N GLY A 158 -2.92 13.85 -11.25
CA GLY A 158 -3.47 12.66 -11.92
C GLY A 158 -2.43 11.57 -12.15
N THR A 159 -1.27 11.93 -12.71
CA THR A 159 -0.19 10.96 -13.01
C THR A 159 0.36 10.32 -11.73
N LEU A 160 0.61 11.12 -10.68
CA LEU A 160 1.05 10.61 -9.38
C LEU A 160 -0.03 9.72 -8.73
N LEU A 161 -1.31 10.06 -8.88
CA LEU A 161 -2.40 9.23 -8.38
C LEU A 161 -2.43 7.85 -9.09
N ALA A 162 -2.30 7.83 -10.42
CA ALA A 162 -2.23 6.60 -11.19
C ALA A 162 -0.99 5.76 -10.81
N LEU A 163 0.17 6.41 -10.68
CA LEU A 163 1.42 5.77 -10.29
C LEU A 163 1.32 5.17 -8.88
N SER A 164 0.77 5.89 -7.92
CA SER A 164 0.50 5.38 -6.58
C SER A 164 -0.42 4.16 -6.61
N GLY A 165 -1.46 4.17 -7.44
CA GLY A 165 -2.36 3.04 -7.59
C GLY A 165 -1.64 1.79 -8.10
N LEU A 166 -0.78 1.95 -9.11
CA LEU A 166 0.06 0.87 -9.63
C LEU A 166 1.02 0.34 -8.57
N MET A 167 1.74 1.23 -7.88
CA MET A 167 2.66 0.87 -6.82
C MET A 167 1.96 0.17 -5.65
N GLY A 168 0.73 0.58 -5.33
CA GLY A 168 -0.11 -0.11 -4.34
C GLY A 168 -0.48 -1.53 -4.74
N LEU A 169 -0.71 -1.81 -6.02
CA LEU A 169 -0.91 -3.17 -6.54
C LEU A 169 0.38 -4.00 -6.46
N LEU A 170 1.52 -3.41 -6.82
CA LEU A 170 2.83 -4.06 -6.69
C LEU A 170 3.19 -4.36 -5.23
N ALA A 171 2.88 -3.44 -4.31
CA ALA A 171 3.04 -3.66 -2.88
C ALA A 171 2.17 -4.82 -2.38
N ALA A 172 0.96 -4.97 -2.92
CA ALA A 172 0.08 -6.09 -2.56
C ALA A 172 0.68 -7.46 -2.93
N PHE A 173 1.36 -7.57 -4.06
CA PHE A 173 2.04 -8.82 -4.44
C PHE A 173 3.17 -9.22 -3.50
N ASN A 174 3.75 -8.27 -2.78
CA ASN A 174 4.97 -8.44 -1.99
C ASN A 174 4.74 -8.39 -0.48
N VAL A 175 3.49 -8.21 -0.04
CA VAL A 175 3.11 -7.99 1.37
C VAL A 175 3.56 -9.10 2.34
N ASP A 176 3.53 -10.35 1.88
CA ASP A 176 3.79 -11.56 2.69
C ASP A 176 5.00 -12.36 2.18
N ARG A 177 5.86 -11.74 1.36
CA ARG A 177 7.01 -12.42 0.75
C ARG A 177 8.31 -12.22 1.51
N GLY A 178 8.34 -11.37 2.52
CA GLY A 178 9.54 -11.16 3.34
C GLY A 178 9.89 -12.40 4.16
N LEU A 179 11.18 -12.67 4.30
CA LEU A 179 11.67 -13.75 5.14
C LEU A 179 11.35 -13.44 6.62
N LEU A 180 10.56 -14.30 7.27
CA LEU A 180 10.31 -14.25 8.71
C LEU A 180 11.46 -14.97 9.43
N ASP A 181 12.09 -14.31 10.41
CA ASP A 181 13.02 -14.91 11.35
C ASP A 181 12.21 -15.50 12.52
N PRO A 182 12.09 -16.84 12.62
CA PRO A 182 11.27 -17.49 13.64
C PRO A 182 11.75 -17.21 15.08
N LYS A 183 12.96 -16.68 15.26
CA LYS A 183 13.49 -16.31 16.59
C LYS A 183 13.18 -14.87 17.00
N LYS A 184 12.85 -13.99 16.05
CA LYS A 184 12.68 -12.55 16.30
C LYS A 184 11.30 -12.03 15.95
N ASP A 185 10.63 -12.67 15.00
CA ASP A 185 9.37 -12.20 14.46
C ASP A 185 8.20 -13.01 14.97
N ALA A 186 7.11 -12.32 15.27
CA ALA A 186 5.83 -12.97 15.47
C ALA A 186 5.40 -13.70 14.18
N LEU A 187 4.64 -14.78 14.34
CA LEU A 187 4.07 -15.57 13.23
C LEU A 187 3.17 -14.76 12.28
N ASP A 188 2.70 -13.60 12.72
CA ASP A 188 1.88 -12.64 11.99
C ASP A 188 2.58 -11.29 11.78
N ALA A 189 3.91 -11.24 11.96
CA ALA A 189 4.69 -10.03 11.74
C ALA A 189 4.59 -9.58 10.28
N TYR A 190 4.23 -8.31 10.10
CA TYR A 190 4.21 -7.68 8.79
C TYR A 190 5.65 -7.51 8.27
N LYS A 191 6.02 -8.30 7.25
CA LYS A 191 7.31 -8.21 6.56
C LYS A 191 7.13 -8.28 5.04
N PRO A 192 7.10 -7.13 4.35
CA PRO A 192 7.05 -7.11 2.90
C PRO A 192 8.38 -7.54 2.33
N ALA A 193 8.37 -8.14 1.14
CA ALA A 193 9.57 -8.21 0.31
C ALA A 193 9.97 -6.78 -0.06
N LEU A 194 11.23 -6.43 0.22
CA LEU A 194 11.76 -5.10 -0.02
C LEU A 194 12.22 -4.97 -1.47
N LEU A 195 12.15 -3.77 -2.02
CA LEU A 195 12.61 -3.51 -3.37
C LEU A 195 14.09 -3.92 -3.51
N GLY A 196 14.36 -4.75 -4.53
CA GLY A 196 15.68 -5.31 -4.82
C GLY A 196 16.13 -6.44 -3.89
N SER A 197 15.25 -7.00 -3.06
CA SER A 197 15.53 -8.28 -2.38
C SER A 197 15.22 -9.47 -3.30
N ASP A 198 15.78 -10.64 -3.00
CA ASP A 198 15.61 -11.84 -3.82
C ASP A 198 14.15 -12.35 -3.82
N GLU A 199 13.38 -12.01 -2.79
CA GLU A 199 11.98 -12.36 -2.64
C GLU A 199 11.03 -11.41 -3.40
N TRP A 200 11.54 -10.29 -3.91
CA TRP A 200 10.74 -9.29 -4.62
C TRP A 200 10.23 -9.82 -5.95
N VAL A 201 8.93 -9.65 -6.19
CA VAL A 201 8.27 -10.06 -7.42
C VAL A 201 7.46 -8.91 -8.02
N TRP A 202 7.71 -8.62 -9.29
CA TRP A 202 7.00 -7.57 -10.03
C TRP A 202 5.59 -8.00 -10.44
N TRP A 203 5.37 -9.29 -10.68
CA TRP A 203 4.08 -9.83 -11.13
C TRP A 203 3.81 -11.16 -10.44
N ALA A 204 2.68 -11.26 -9.74
CA ALA A 204 2.20 -12.53 -9.20
C ALA A 204 1.97 -13.56 -10.33
N SER A 205 2.07 -14.84 -10.01
CA SER A 205 1.71 -15.89 -10.97
C SER A 205 0.21 -15.82 -11.29
N TRP A 206 -0.21 -16.37 -12.43
CA TRP A 206 -1.63 -16.34 -12.80
C TRP A 206 -2.52 -17.06 -11.77
N ASP A 207 -2.06 -18.19 -11.24
CA ASP A 207 -2.80 -18.97 -10.24
C ASP A 207 -2.97 -18.17 -8.94
N GLU A 208 -1.90 -17.52 -8.48
CA GLU A 208 -1.94 -16.66 -7.29
C GLU A 208 -2.81 -15.41 -7.51
N LEU A 209 -2.72 -14.79 -8.70
CA LEU A 209 -3.57 -13.67 -9.09
C LEU A 209 -5.05 -14.06 -9.07
N ARG A 210 -5.39 -15.21 -9.64
CA ARG A 210 -6.77 -15.71 -9.76
C ARG A 210 -7.35 -16.17 -8.43
N ASP A 211 -6.58 -16.89 -7.62
CA ASP A 211 -7.10 -17.61 -6.46
C ASP A 211 -6.90 -16.84 -5.14
N VAL A 212 -5.95 -15.90 -5.08
CA VAL A 212 -5.65 -15.12 -3.86
C VAL A 212 -6.02 -13.65 -4.04
N PHE A 213 -5.50 -12.99 -5.07
CA PHE A 213 -5.63 -11.54 -5.20
C PHE A 213 -7.00 -11.10 -5.73
N LEU A 214 -7.44 -11.61 -6.88
CA LEU A 214 -8.71 -11.21 -7.50
C LEU A 214 -9.95 -11.48 -6.62
N PRO A 215 -10.01 -12.51 -5.76
CA PRO A 215 -11.11 -12.69 -4.81
C PRO A 215 -11.11 -11.64 -3.70
N THR A 216 -9.95 -11.08 -3.36
CA THR A 216 -9.79 -10.16 -2.23
C THR A 216 -10.32 -8.77 -2.57
N LEU A 217 -11.26 -8.28 -1.75
CA LEU A 217 -11.90 -6.96 -1.95
C LEU A 217 -10.89 -5.80 -1.91
N ALA A 218 -9.85 -5.88 -1.08
CA ALA A 218 -8.82 -4.83 -0.99
C ALA A 218 -8.04 -4.69 -2.31
N PHE A 219 -7.70 -5.83 -2.93
CA PHE A 219 -7.05 -5.85 -4.24
C PHE A 219 -7.96 -5.33 -5.35
N ARG A 220 -9.25 -5.72 -5.34
CA ARG A 220 -10.26 -5.16 -6.28
C ARG A 220 -10.40 -3.64 -6.13
N ALA A 221 -10.46 -3.14 -4.91
CA ALA A 221 -10.47 -1.70 -4.65
C ALA A 221 -9.19 -1.05 -5.21
N GLY A 222 -8.03 -1.71 -5.06
CA GLY A 222 -6.77 -1.29 -5.68
C GLY A 222 -6.85 -1.15 -7.20
N ILE A 223 -7.39 -2.15 -7.88
CA ILE A 223 -7.56 -2.15 -9.34
C ILE A 223 -8.45 -0.97 -9.77
N LEU A 224 -9.58 -0.79 -9.10
CA LEU A 224 -10.50 0.33 -9.38
C LEU A 224 -9.80 1.69 -9.20
N GLN A 225 -8.94 1.83 -8.20
CA GLN A 225 -8.19 3.07 -7.95
C GLN A 225 -7.12 3.33 -9.00
N PHE A 226 -6.39 2.29 -9.41
CA PHE A 226 -5.42 2.41 -10.48
C PHE A 226 -6.09 2.89 -11.78
N PHE A 227 -7.19 2.24 -12.19
CA PHE A 227 -7.94 2.69 -13.36
C PHE A 227 -8.56 4.08 -13.18
N ALA A 228 -9.06 4.41 -11.99
CA ALA A 228 -9.54 5.75 -11.70
C ALA A 228 -8.46 6.83 -11.94
N GLY A 229 -7.27 6.63 -11.38
CA GLY A 229 -6.13 7.51 -11.59
C GLY A 229 -5.72 7.60 -13.06
N ALA A 230 -5.75 6.49 -13.80
CA ALA A 230 -5.46 6.48 -15.23
C ALA A 230 -6.48 7.30 -16.03
N PHE A 231 -7.79 7.13 -15.77
CA PHE A 231 -8.84 7.90 -16.43
C PHE A 231 -8.79 9.39 -16.07
N PHE A 232 -8.49 9.75 -14.82
CA PHE A 232 -8.25 11.13 -14.44
C PHE A 232 -7.03 11.73 -15.15
N THR A 233 -5.96 10.96 -15.31
CA THR A 233 -4.78 11.39 -16.06
C THR A 233 -5.12 11.65 -17.53
N ILE A 234 -5.88 10.76 -18.16
CA ILE A 234 -6.36 10.94 -19.55
C ILE A 234 -7.17 12.23 -19.67
N SER A 235 -8.12 12.46 -18.76
CA SER A 235 -8.91 13.70 -18.72
C SER A 235 -8.04 14.95 -18.55
N ALA A 236 -7.05 14.90 -17.65
CA ALA A 236 -6.19 16.04 -17.36
C ALA A 236 -5.31 16.40 -18.56
N VAL A 237 -4.68 15.39 -19.18
CA VAL A 237 -3.87 15.58 -20.39
C VAL A 237 -4.71 16.11 -21.56
N ALA A 238 -5.94 15.61 -21.72
CA ALA A 238 -6.87 16.10 -22.72
C ALA A 238 -7.29 17.57 -22.51
N GLY A 239 -7.24 18.05 -21.26
CA GLY A 239 -7.55 19.43 -20.90
C GLY A 239 -6.41 20.43 -21.16
N ILE A 240 -5.20 19.95 -21.49
CA ILE A 240 -4.06 20.82 -21.77
C ILE A 240 -4.30 21.56 -23.10
N PRO A 241 -4.17 22.91 -23.12
CA PRO A 241 -4.29 23.68 -24.35
C PRO A 241 -3.35 23.17 -25.44
N HIS A 242 -3.84 23.09 -26.67
CA HIS A 242 -3.11 22.62 -27.87
C HIS A 242 -2.78 21.12 -27.94
N VAL A 243 -3.16 20.31 -26.95
CA VAL A 243 -2.98 18.83 -27.05
C VAL A 243 -4.09 18.19 -27.88
N LEU A 244 -5.34 18.61 -27.69
CA LEU A 244 -6.50 18.16 -28.46
C LEU A 244 -7.29 19.35 -28.99
N ASP A 245 -7.83 19.20 -30.19
CA ASP A 245 -8.80 20.15 -30.74
C ASP A 245 -10.17 19.90 -30.08
N LEU A 246 -10.50 20.73 -29.10
CA LEU A 246 -11.77 20.68 -28.36
C LEU A 246 -12.85 21.60 -28.95
N THR A 247 -12.64 22.18 -30.15
CA THR A 247 -13.60 23.08 -30.80
C THR A 247 -14.87 22.35 -31.25
N HIS A 248 -14.76 21.06 -31.56
CA HIS A 248 -15.92 20.25 -31.89
C HIS A 248 -16.86 20.15 -30.67
N PRO A 249 -18.19 20.36 -30.83
CA PRO A 249 -19.14 20.44 -29.71
C PRO A 249 -19.05 19.28 -28.71
N ASN A 250 -18.78 18.08 -29.23
CA ASN A 250 -18.72 16.85 -28.43
C ASN A 250 -17.31 16.49 -27.93
N ALA A 251 -16.25 17.15 -28.41
CA ALA A 251 -14.87 16.76 -28.09
C ALA A 251 -14.57 16.95 -26.60
N SER A 252 -15.00 18.07 -26.00
CA SER A 252 -14.86 18.30 -24.54
C SER A 252 -15.53 17.21 -23.69
N ILE A 253 -16.70 16.74 -24.10
CA ILE A 253 -17.44 15.70 -23.38
C ILE A 253 -16.72 14.35 -23.51
N ILE A 254 -16.26 14.00 -24.71
CA ILE A 254 -15.64 12.70 -24.99
C ILE A 254 -14.27 12.57 -24.34
N PHE A 255 -13.43 13.62 -24.42
CA PHE A 255 -12.03 13.52 -24.02
C PHE A 255 -11.73 14.03 -22.61
N VAL A 256 -12.53 14.95 -22.09
CA VAL A 256 -12.33 15.52 -20.74
C VAL A 256 -13.39 14.96 -19.79
N SER A 257 -14.66 15.28 -20.02
CA SER A 257 -15.71 14.96 -19.03
C SER A 257 -15.96 13.45 -18.86
N SER A 258 -15.95 12.66 -19.95
CA SER A 258 -16.26 11.22 -19.86
C SER A 258 -15.19 10.44 -19.10
N PRO A 259 -13.87 10.58 -19.41
CA PRO A 259 -12.83 9.97 -18.59
C PRO A 259 -12.89 10.44 -17.14
N GLN A 260 -13.15 11.72 -16.89
CA GLN A 260 -13.29 12.23 -15.53
C GLN A 260 -14.45 11.58 -14.75
N LEU A 261 -15.62 11.43 -15.38
CA LEU A 261 -16.79 10.79 -14.77
C LEU A 261 -16.58 9.29 -14.52
N ILE A 262 -15.97 8.59 -15.48
CA ILE A 262 -15.62 7.17 -15.34
C ILE A 262 -14.60 7.01 -14.19
N GLY A 263 -13.53 7.82 -14.21
CA GLY A 263 -12.51 7.81 -13.17
C GLY A 263 -13.07 8.09 -11.79
N GLY A 264 -13.89 9.14 -11.64
CA GLY A 264 -14.56 9.49 -10.39
C GLY A 264 -15.49 8.40 -9.89
N SER A 265 -16.25 7.76 -10.77
CA SER A 265 -17.16 6.65 -10.40
C SER A 265 -16.38 5.45 -9.88
N LEU A 266 -15.31 5.04 -10.57
CA LEU A 266 -14.43 3.95 -10.14
C LEU A 266 -13.78 4.27 -8.78
N PHE A 267 -13.39 5.52 -8.56
CA PHE A 267 -12.73 5.93 -7.32
C PHE A 267 -13.70 5.96 -6.14
N VAL A 268 -14.94 6.42 -6.35
CA VAL A 268 -16.00 6.35 -5.33
C VAL A 268 -16.33 4.90 -4.98
N LEU A 269 -16.45 4.02 -5.97
CA LEU A 269 -16.69 2.58 -5.74
C LEU A 269 -15.54 1.97 -4.93
N ALA A 270 -14.29 2.27 -5.27
CA ALA A 270 -13.15 1.84 -4.49
C ALA A 270 -13.19 2.35 -3.04
N GLY A 271 -13.59 3.62 -2.84
CA GLY A 271 -13.72 4.21 -1.53
C GLY A 271 -14.76 3.53 -0.65
N ILE A 272 -15.92 3.21 -1.22
CA ILE A 272 -16.98 2.46 -0.55
C ILE A 272 -16.49 1.06 -0.14
N LEU A 273 -15.80 0.34 -1.05
CA LEU A 273 -15.23 -0.97 -0.74
C LEU A 273 -14.23 -0.91 0.42
N MET A 274 -13.39 0.12 0.47
CA MET A 274 -12.39 0.30 1.55
C MET A 274 -13.02 0.66 2.90
N ILE A 275 -14.08 1.47 2.91
CA ILE A 275 -14.85 1.74 4.14
C ILE A 275 -15.53 0.46 4.62
N TYR A 276 -16.16 -0.30 3.71
CA TYR A 276 -16.77 -1.59 4.02
C TYR A 276 -15.76 -2.56 4.65
N LEU A 277 -14.53 -2.62 4.12
CA LEU A 277 -13.46 -3.43 4.68
C LEU A 277 -12.94 -2.96 6.04
N SER A 278 -13.08 -1.68 6.35
CA SER A 278 -12.55 -1.09 7.59
C SER A 278 -13.49 -1.28 8.79
N GLN A 279 -14.77 -1.57 8.56
CA GLN A 279 -15.80 -1.71 9.60
C GLN A 279 -16.35 -3.13 9.70
N ASP A 280 -16.74 -3.57 10.91
CA ASP A 280 -17.22 -4.95 11.12
C ASP A 280 -18.70 -5.09 10.76
N LYS A 281 -19.47 -4.00 10.95
CA LYS A 281 -20.88 -3.89 10.62
C LYS A 281 -21.06 -2.71 9.69
N TRP A 282 -21.74 -2.92 8.56
CA TRP A 282 -21.89 -1.91 7.52
C TRP A 282 -22.55 -0.60 8.00
N TYR A 283 -23.39 -0.68 9.04
CA TYR A 283 -24.14 0.44 9.60
C TYR A 283 -23.45 1.14 10.78
N LEU A 284 -22.33 0.61 11.28
CA LEU A 284 -21.67 1.14 12.48
C LEU A 284 -20.30 1.75 12.12
N PRO A 285 -20.22 3.06 11.89
CA PRO A 285 -18.96 3.70 11.53
C PRO A 285 -17.95 3.62 12.68
N LYS A 286 -16.66 3.56 12.33
CA LYS A 286 -15.53 3.56 13.29
C LYS A 286 -14.74 4.87 13.19
N PRO A 287 -15.28 6.00 13.67
CA PRO A 287 -14.67 7.33 13.47
C PRO A 287 -13.31 7.51 14.15
N PHE A 288 -12.93 6.62 15.07
CA PHE A 288 -11.63 6.64 15.73
C PHE A 288 -10.61 5.65 15.15
N ASP A 289 -11.02 4.83 14.18
CA ASP A 289 -10.09 3.94 13.49
C ASP A 289 -9.40 4.66 12.34
N ALA A 290 -8.06 4.59 12.30
CA ALA A 290 -7.27 5.26 11.28
C ALA A 290 -7.57 4.73 9.87
N SER A 291 -7.80 3.42 9.70
CA SER A 291 -8.14 2.84 8.38
C SER A 291 -9.51 3.30 7.92
N TRP A 292 -10.49 3.38 8.84
CA TRP A 292 -11.81 3.93 8.52
C TRP A 292 -11.73 5.42 8.15
N LEU A 293 -10.97 6.24 8.90
CA LEU A 293 -10.79 7.66 8.59
C LEU A 293 -10.07 7.88 7.25
N ASN A 294 -9.05 7.07 6.94
CA ASN A 294 -8.41 7.05 5.62
C ASN A 294 -9.43 6.70 4.51
N GLY A 295 -10.26 5.69 4.78
CA GLY A 295 -11.42 5.29 4.00
C GLY A 295 -12.35 6.47 3.68
N PHE A 296 -12.82 7.12 4.74
CA PHE A 296 -13.75 8.23 4.70
C PHE A 296 -13.21 9.42 3.91
N TRP A 297 -12.00 9.89 4.20
CA TRP A 297 -11.45 11.10 3.55
C TRP A 297 -11.13 10.88 2.07
N ASN A 298 -10.71 9.68 1.68
CA ASN A 298 -10.60 9.32 0.28
C ASN A 298 -11.97 9.28 -0.41
N LEU A 299 -13.02 8.77 0.25
CA LEU A 299 -14.37 8.80 -0.31
C LEU A 299 -14.87 10.24 -0.49
N VAL A 300 -14.65 11.12 0.49
CA VAL A 300 -14.94 12.55 0.37
C VAL A 300 -14.21 13.13 -0.84
N GLY A 301 -12.89 12.93 -0.94
CA GLY A 301 -12.10 13.40 -2.08
C GLY A 301 -12.64 12.88 -3.43
N ALA A 302 -12.92 11.57 -3.52
CA ALA A 302 -13.42 10.92 -4.72
C ALA A 302 -14.80 11.41 -5.14
N SER A 303 -15.73 11.54 -4.18
CA SER A 303 -17.08 12.06 -4.43
C SER A 303 -17.04 13.51 -4.90
N THR A 304 -16.17 14.34 -4.34
CA THR A 304 -16.02 15.73 -4.77
C THR A 304 -15.41 15.83 -6.17
N PHE A 305 -14.38 15.03 -6.50
CA PHE A 305 -13.82 14.99 -7.87
C PHE A 305 -14.82 14.45 -8.90
N LEU A 306 -15.68 13.51 -8.51
CA LEU A 306 -16.81 13.10 -9.35
C LEU A 306 -17.81 14.25 -9.54
N ALA A 307 -18.12 14.99 -8.47
CA ALA A 307 -19.00 16.15 -8.54
C ALA A 307 -18.45 17.25 -9.45
N VAL A 308 -17.13 17.47 -9.48
CA VAL A 308 -16.48 18.36 -10.47
C VAL A 308 -16.89 17.96 -11.89
N GLY A 309 -16.76 16.69 -12.25
CA GLY A 309 -17.14 16.20 -13.58
C GLY A 309 -18.62 16.39 -13.88
N VAL A 310 -19.49 16.12 -12.91
CA VAL A 310 -20.95 16.28 -13.05
C VAL A 310 -21.33 17.75 -13.24
N VAL A 311 -20.85 18.64 -12.36
CA VAL A 311 -21.14 20.08 -12.43
C VAL A 311 -20.57 20.67 -13.71
N THR A 312 -19.39 20.25 -14.15
CA THR A 312 -18.79 20.70 -15.42
C THR A 312 -19.68 20.35 -16.62
N VAL A 313 -20.38 19.21 -16.61
CA VAL A 313 -21.30 18.82 -17.68
C VAL A 313 -22.62 19.59 -17.60
N LEU A 314 -23.17 19.76 -16.39
CA LEU A 314 -24.49 20.38 -16.20
C LEU A 314 -24.46 21.90 -16.31
N GLU A 315 -23.44 22.55 -15.74
CA GLU A 315 -23.34 23.99 -15.63
C GLU A 315 -21.89 24.46 -15.73
N ARG A 316 -21.39 24.55 -16.98
CA ARG A 316 -20.02 24.98 -17.30
C ARG A 316 -19.66 26.36 -16.76
N THR A 317 -20.65 27.21 -16.51
CA THR A 317 -20.49 28.58 -16.00
C THR A 317 -20.33 28.65 -14.49
N ALA A 318 -20.54 27.56 -13.76
CA ALA A 318 -20.39 27.49 -12.31
C ALA A 318 -18.91 27.39 -11.87
N ILE A 319 -18.03 28.23 -12.44
CA ILE A 319 -16.58 28.17 -12.28
C ILE A 319 -16.18 28.27 -10.80
N LEU A 320 -16.84 29.13 -10.03
CA LEU A 320 -16.59 29.26 -8.59
C LEU A 320 -16.88 27.95 -7.83
N ALA A 321 -18.00 27.29 -8.14
CA ALA A 321 -18.37 26.03 -7.51
C ALA A 321 -17.41 24.90 -7.93
N ILE A 322 -17.04 24.83 -9.20
CA ILE A 322 -16.07 23.87 -9.73
C ILE A 322 -14.71 24.02 -9.04
N SER A 323 -14.20 25.26 -8.91
CA SER A 323 -12.93 25.54 -8.22
C SER A 323 -12.98 25.18 -6.72
N ALA A 324 -14.10 25.46 -6.05
CA ALA A 324 -14.30 25.08 -4.65
C ALA A 324 -14.35 23.56 -4.45
N LEU A 325 -14.95 22.83 -5.40
CA LEU A 325 -14.95 21.37 -5.42
C LEU A 325 -13.54 20.81 -5.64
N TYR A 326 -12.75 21.35 -6.57
CA TYR A 326 -11.34 20.94 -6.73
C TYR A 326 -10.54 21.08 -5.43
N LEU A 327 -10.68 22.22 -4.74
CA LEU A 327 -10.00 22.44 -3.46
C LEU A 327 -10.48 21.46 -2.38
N THR A 328 -11.80 21.30 -2.23
CA THR A 328 -12.39 20.40 -1.22
C THR A 328 -11.97 18.94 -1.48
N GLY A 329 -11.94 18.52 -2.74
CA GLY A 329 -11.50 17.20 -3.15
C GLY A 329 -10.02 16.98 -2.87
N GLY A 330 -9.19 17.98 -3.19
CA GLY A 330 -7.75 17.97 -2.89
C GLY A 330 -7.47 17.83 -1.40
N LEU A 331 -8.15 18.61 -0.56
CA LEU A 331 -8.03 18.55 0.91
C LEU A 331 -8.46 17.18 1.45
N GLY A 332 -9.55 16.61 0.92
CA GLY A 332 -9.98 15.26 1.25
C GLY A 332 -8.89 14.22 0.99
N PHE A 333 -8.30 14.24 -0.20
CA PHE A 333 -7.18 13.35 -0.53
C PHE A 333 -5.93 13.62 0.30
N LEU A 334 -5.64 14.87 0.63
CA LEU A 334 -4.48 15.23 1.45
C LEU A 334 -4.61 14.66 2.86
N LEU A 335 -5.76 14.85 3.51
CA LEU A 335 -6.04 14.26 4.82
C LEU A 335 -5.93 12.74 4.77
N ALA A 336 -6.47 12.13 3.72
CA ALA A 336 -6.41 10.69 3.56
C ALA A 336 -4.98 10.17 3.34
N ALA A 337 -4.16 10.89 2.57
CA ALA A 337 -2.75 10.57 2.33
C ALA A 337 -1.91 10.70 3.61
N VAL A 338 -2.13 11.74 4.42
CA VAL A 338 -1.47 11.90 5.72
C VAL A 338 -1.85 10.76 6.68
N ILE A 339 -3.13 10.38 6.71
CA ILE A 339 -3.57 9.24 7.52
C ILE A 339 -2.99 7.93 6.99
N GLN A 340 -2.87 7.76 5.66
CA GLN A 340 -2.21 6.59 5.07
C GLN A 340 -0.75 6.49 5.52
N TRP A 341 -0.04 7.62 5.54
CA TRP A 341 1.33 7.71 6.02
C TRP A 341 1.43 7.34 7.51
N TYR A 342 0.50 7.84 8.32
CA TYR A 342 0.39 7.43 9.72
C TYR A 342 0.11 5.92 9.86
N ILE A 343 -0.75 5.34 9.02
CA ILE A 343 -1.09 3.90 9.02
C ILE A 343 0.16 3.06 8.77
N ILE A 344 0.91 3.35 7.71
CA ILE A 344 2.07 2.53 7.36
C ILE A 344 3.24 2.68 8.34
N MET A 345 3.31 3.79 9.08
CA MET A 345 4.28 3.94 10.18
C MET A 345 3.96 3.10 11.41
N GLU A 346 2.86 2.32 11.43
CA GLU A 346 2.68 1.30 12.48
C GLU A 346 3.78 0.23 12.48
N TYR A 347 4.35 -0.02 11.31
CA TYR A 347 5.32 -1.09 11.08
C TYR A 347 6.76 -0.61 11.26
N TYR A 348 6.95 0.63 11.70
CA TYR A 348 8.26 1.26 11.88
C TYR A 348 8.25 2.13 13.16
N PRO A 349 9.20 2.00 14.11
CA PRO A 349 10.37 1.11 14.17
C PRO A 349 10.06 -0.31 14.68
N VAL A 350 10.70 -1.29 14.05
CA VAL A 350 10.62 -2.73 14.37
C VAL A 350 11.60 -3.10 15.49
N ASP A 351 11.58 -2.38 16.61
CA ASP A 351 12.24 -2.93 17.79
C ASP A 351 11.19 -3.37 18.81
N PRO A 352 10.98 -4.68 18.99
CA PRO A 352 10.23 -5.19 20.13
C PRO A 352 10.95 -4.88 21.46
N TYR A 353 12.22 -4.45 21.42
CA TYR A 353 13.05 -4.13 22.60
C TYR A 353 13.30 -2.64 22.82
N VAL A 354 12.82 -1.74 21.97
CA VAL A 354 12.82 -0.31 22.29
C VAL A 354 11.65 -0.04 23.24
N GLU A 355 11.96 -0.07 24.54
CA GLU A 355 11.07 0.45 25.57
C GLU A 355 10.78 1.93 25.28
N ASP A 356 9.50 2.29 25.28
CA ASP A 356 9.09 3.69 25.19
C ASP A 356 9.71 4.43 26.38
N PRO A 357 10.48 5.52 26.18
CA PRO A 357 11.13 6.24 27.27
C PRO A 357 10.15 6.76 28.33
N ALA A 358 8.86 6.90 28.01
CA ALA A 358 7.81 7.19 28.99
C ALA A 358 7.50 6.01 29.92
N THR A 359 7.69 4.77 29.45
CA THR A 359 7.49 3.53 30.23
C THR A 359 8.76 3.16 31.00
N ALA A 360 9.94 3.43 30.43
CA ALA A 360 11.23 3.27 31.12
C ALA A 360 11.39 4.24 32.32
N ALA A 361 10.68 5.37 32.30
CA ALA A 361 10.65 6.34 33.39
C ALA A 361 9.74 5.94 34.58
N GLU A 362 8.89 4.91 34.44
CA GLU A 362 7.98 4.42 35.48
C GLU A 362 8.52 3.25 36.31
N ILE A 363 9.81 2.91 36.19
CA ILE A 363 10.44 2.00 37.16
C ILE A 363 10.63 2.76 38.48
N THR A 364 9.60 2.73 39.32
CA THR A 364 9.72 3.05 40.73
C THR A 364 10.76 2.14 41.36
N SER A 365 11.76 2.74 42.00
CA SER A 365 12.69 2.06 42.88
C SER A 365 11.94 1.31 43.99
N GLN A 366 11.82 -0.01 43.86
CA GLN A 366 11.47 -0.88 44.98
C GLN A 366 12.64 -1.87 45.13
N SER A 367 13.65 -1.42 45.86
CA SER A 367 13.92 -1.79 47.25
C SER A 367 14.45 -3.22 47.35
N ILE A 368 15.77 -3.28 47.43
CA ILE A 368 16.51 -4.36 48.07
C ILE A 368 15.95 -4.52 49.49
N TYR A 369 15.25 -5.62 49.75
CA TYR A 369 15.22 -6.32 51.04
C TYR A 369 14.91 -7.79 50.80
#